data_AF-A0A061NB16-F1
#
_entry.id   AF-A0A061NB16-F1
#
_cell.length_a   1.000
_cell.length_b   1.000
_cell.length_c   1.000
_cell.angle_alpha   90.00
_cell.angle_beta   90.00
_cell.angle_gamma   90.00
#
_symmetry.space_group_name_H-M   'P 1'
#
loop_
_entity.id
_entity.type
_entity.pdbx_description
1 polymer ?
#
loop_
_entity_poly.entity_id
_entity_poly.type
_entity_poly.pdbx_seq_one_letter_code
_entity_poly.pdbx_strand_id
1 'polypeptide(L)' 'MVLKPFIENAEPTEQAKTLVAIRRNGEEYSAPIDVAKEWIAVFSENGQVIKTSGPLHIYYGDGSNRENPITDVVGLRLDA' A
#
# COMPACT_ATOMS: atom_id res chain seq x y z
N MET A 1 -1.35 -3.78 -8.61
CA MET A 1 -1.08 -2.51 -9.32
C MET A 1 0.02 -1.78 -8.58
N VAL A 2 1.01 -1.23 -9.29
CA VAL A 2 2.09 -0.44 -8.66
C VAL A 2 1.51 0.89 -8.14
N LEU A 3 1.95 1.32 -6.96
CA LEU A 3 1.42 2.52 -6.27
C LEU A 3 1.96 3.84 -6.84
N LYS A 4 3.12 3.85 -7.50
CA LYS A 4 3.72 5.05 -8.10
C LYS A 4 2.72 6.03 -8.74
N PRO A 5 1.88 5.63 -9.74
CA PRO A 5 0.95 6.56 -10.36
C PRO A 5 -0.10 7.12 -9.39
N PHE A 6 -0.51 6.36 -8.37
CA PHE A 6 -1.47 6.84 -7.37
C PHE A 6 -0.85 7.88 -6.44
N ILE A 7 0.41 7.67 -6.06
CA ILE A 7 1.16 8.62 -5.24
C ILE A 7 1.43 9.90 -6.03
N GLU A 8 1.90 9.79 -7.27
CA GLU A 8 2.18 10.97 -8.11
C GLU A 8 0.91 11.77 -8.42
N ASN A 9 -0.21 11.09 -8.72
CA ASN A 9 -1.50 11.74 -8.97
C ASN A 9 -2.15 12.33 -7.71
N ALA A 10 -1.70 11.94 -6.51
CA ALA A 10 -2.16 12.55 -5.26
C ALA A 10 -1.49 13.92 -4.99
N GLU A 11 -0.56 14.35 -5.86
CA GLU A 11 0.17 15.62 -5.77
C GLU A 11 0.71 15.88 -4.34
N PRO A 12 1.54 14.96 -3.78
CA PRO A 12 2.10 15.12 -2.45
C PRO A 12 2.84 16.45 -2.32
N THR A 13 2.67 17.09 -1.16
CA THR A 13 3.47 18.27 -0.83
C THR A 13 4.95 17.90 -0.75
N GLU A 14 5.84 18.87 -0.94
CA GLU A 14 7.30 18.64 -0.81
C GLU A 14 7.71 18.11 0.57
N GLN A 15 6.86 18.36 1.58
CA GLN A 15 7.05 17.92 2.95
C GLN A 15 6.64 16.47 3.13
N ALA A 16 5.71 15.93 2.34
CA ALA A 16 5.33 14.53 2.44
C ALA A 16 6.55 13.64 2.14
N LYS A 17 6.97 12.85 3.13
CA LYS A 17 8.11 11.91 3.01
C LYS A 17 7.70 10.46 3.16
N THR A 18 6.53 10.20 3.73
CA THR A 18 6.13 8.87 4.16
C THR A 18 4.77 8.51 3.59
N LEU A 19 4.64 7.28 3.07
CA LEU A 19 3.35 6.66 2.81
C LEU A 19 3.01 5.74 3.98
N VAL A 20 1.78 5.82 4.45
CA VAL A 20 1.21 4.98 5.52
C VAL A 20 0.07 4.13 4.96
N ALA A 21 0.20 2.82 5.09
CA ALA A 21 -0.88 1.86 4.86
C ALA A 21 -1.60 1.58 6.19
N ILE A 22 -2.90 1.88 6.23
CA ILE A 22 -3.74 1.77 7.42
C ILE A 22 -4.55 0.48 7.32
N ARG A 23 -4.38 -0.41 8.31
CA ARG A 23 -5.16 -1.64 8.43
C ARG A 23 -6.49 -1.39 9.13
N ARG A 24 -7.46 -2.27 8.87
CA ARG A 24 -8.81 -2.23 9.47
C ARG A 24 -8.80 -2.19 11.00
N ASN A 25 -7.82 -2.81 11.64
CA ASN A 25 -7.64 -2.83 13.10
C ASN A 25 -6.98 -1.55 13.65
N GLY A 26 -6.62 -0.58 12.80
CA GLY A 26 -5.90 0.65 13.17
C GLY A 26 -4.38 0.53 13.17
N GLU A 27 -3.82 -0.64 12.85
CA GLU A 27 -2.38 -0.82 12.71
C GLU A 27 -1.87 -0.11 11.45
N GLU A 28 -0.73 0.58 11.57
CA GLU A 28 -0.15 1.37 10.50
C GLU A 28 1.21 0.81 10.08
N TYR A 29 1.41 0.70 8.77
CA TYR A 29 2.69 0.33 8.16
C TYR A 29 3.19 1.51 7.33
N SER A 30 4.40 1.98 7.60
CA SER A 30 4.95 3.15 6.95
C SER A 30 6.25 2.85 6.20
N ALA A 31 6.47 3.57 5.10
CA ALA A 31 7.74 3.57 4.38
C ALA A 31 7.98 4.92 3.71
N PRO A 32 9.26 5.27 3.43
CA PRO A 32 9.57 6.41 2.59
C PRO A 32 8.82 6.36 1.26
N ILE A 33 8.33 7.50 0.78
CA ILE A 33 7.56 7.59 -0.46
C ILE A 33 8.31 6.94 -1.64
N ASP A 34 9.62 7.13 -1.73
CA ASP A 34 10.41 6.57 -2.83
C ASP A 34 10.43 5.03 -2.83
N VAL A 35 10.41 4.41 -1.65
CA VAL A 35 10.25 2.95 -1.51
C VAL A 35 8.81 2.55 -1.79
N ALA A 36 7.84 3.30 -1.26
CA ALA A 36 6.43 3.00 -1.38
C ALA A 36 5.89 3.15 -2.81
N LYS A 37 6.56 3.90 -3.68
CA LYS A 37 6.25 3.96 -5.12
C LYS A 37 6.32 2.58 -5.79
N GLU A 38 7.19 1.69 -5.31
CA GLU A 38 7.34 0.35 -5.86
C GLU A 38 6.37 -0.67 -5.24
N TRP A 39 5.63 -0.28 -4.20
CA TRP A 39 4.62 -1.15 -3.60
C TRP A 39 3.52 -1.51 -4.60
N ILE A 40 2.99 -2.71 -4.46
CA ILE A 40 1.96 -3.27 -5.30
C ILE A 40 0.70 -3.47 -4.46
N ALA A 41 -0.34 -2.71 -4.80
CA ALA A 41 -1.68 -2.86 -4.26
C ALA A 41 -2.44 -3.95 -5.03
N VAL A 42 -2.85 -5.00 -4.33
CA VAL A 42 -3.58 -6.14 -4.86
C VAL A 42 -4.98 -6.16 -4.25
N PHE A 43 -6.01 -6.10 -5.11
CA PHE A 43 -7.43 -6.12 -4.72
C PHE A 43 -8.16 -7.38 -5.21
N SER A 44 -7.46 -8.22 -5.97
CA SER A 44 -7.94 -9.52 -6.45
C SER A 44 -6.83 -10.56 -6.44
N GLU A 45 -7.22 -11.80 -6.18
CA GLU A 45 -6.33 -12.96 -6.22
C GLU A 45 -6.95 -14.01 -7.15
N ASN A 46 -6.18 -14.53 -8.10
CA ASN A 46 -6.64 -15.49 -9.11
C ASN A 46 -7.92 -15.05 -9.86
N GLY A 47 -8.04 -13.75 -10.14
CA GLY A 47 -9.20 -13.17 -10.83
C GLY A 47 -10.45 -13.02 -9.96
N GLN A 48 -10.37 -13.33 -8.66
CA GLN A 48 -11.46 -13.16 -7.71
C GLN A 48 -11.17 -12.00 -6.76
N VAL A 49 -12.21 -11.24 -6.40
CA VAL A 49 -12.10 -10.19 -5.38
C VAL A 49 -11.67 -10.82 -4.05
N ILE A 50 -10.78 -10.14 -3.33
CA ILE A 50 -10.37 -10.54 -1.97
C ILE A 50 -11.59 -10.40 -1.04
N LYS A 51 -12.17 -11.54 -0.63
CA LYS A 51 -13.34 -11.57 0.28
C LYS A 51 -12.94 -11.56 1.75
N THR A 52 -11.82 -12.21 2.08
CA THR A 52 -11.28 -12.34 3.44
C THR A 52 -9.97 -11.57 3.49
N SER A 53 -9.78 -10.74 4.51
CA SER A 53 -8.60 -9.85 4.68
C SER A 53 -8.43 -8.71 3.67
N GLY A 54 -9.52 -8.30 3.01
CA GLY A 54 -9.55 -7.21 2.04
C GLY A 54 -9.95 -5.84 2.62
N PRO A 55 -10.09 -4.80 1.77
CA PRO A 55 -10.15 -4.87 0.30
C PRO A 55 -8.79 -4.87 -0.41
N LEU A 56 -7.70 -4.57 0.30
CA LEU A 56 -6.38 -4.37 -0.29
C LEU A 56 -5.30 -5.15 0.46
N HIS A 57 -4.41 -5.79 -0.30
CA HIS A 57 -3.13 -6.30 0.15
C HIS A 57 -1.99 -5.47 -0.44
N ILE A 58 -0.95 -5.21 0.35
CA ILE A 58 0.25 -4.50 -0.10
C ILE A 58 1.44 -5.46 -0.14
N TYR A 59 2.05 -5.55 -1.32
CA TYR A 59 3.31 -6.24 -1.57
C TYR A 59 4.40 -5.21 -1.85
N TYR A 60 5.63 -5.53 -1.47
CA TYR A 60 6.80 -4.70 -1.79
C TYR A 60 7.30 -5.01 -3.20
N GLY A 61 7.84 -4.00 -3.89
CA GLY A 61 8.33 -4.13 -5.26
C GLY A 61 9.50 -5.11 -5.41
N ASP A 62 10.28 -5.27 -4.33
CA ASP A 62 11.39 -6.24 -4.24
C ASP A 62 10.92 -7.67 -3.94
N GLY A 63 9.63 -7.88 -3.64
CA GLY A 63 9.05 -9.17 -3.30
C GLY A 63 9.43 -9.72 -1.91
N SER A 64 10.12 -8.95 -1.07
CA SER A 64 10.60 -9.43 0.23
C SER A 64 9.48 -9.83 1.20
N ASN A 65 8.27 -9.30 1.03
CA ASN A 65 7.10 -9.64 1.83
C ASN A 65 6.08 -10.56 1.11
N ARG A 66 6.48 -11.26 0.04
CA ARG A 66 5.58 -12.09 -0.77
C ARG A 66 4.81 -13.15 0.04
N GLU A 67 5.46 -13.76 1.02
CA GLU A 67 4.83 -14.80 1.86
C GLU A 67 3.99 -14.20 3.01
N ASN A 68 4.17 -12.91 3.32
CA ASN A 68 3.46 -12.22 4.39
C ASN A 68 3.14 -10.78 3.98
N PRO A 69 2.19 -10.58 3.05
CA PRO A 69 1.80 -9.24 2.61
C PRO A 69 1.10 -8.48 3.73
N ILE A 70 1.06 -7.16 3.63
CA ILE A 70 0.27 -6.34 4.54
C ILE A 70 -1.20 -6.46 4.10
N THR A 71 -2.02 -7.16 4.88
CA THR A 71 -3.43 -7.40 4.57
C THR A 71 -4.37 -6.44 5.31
N ASP A 72 -5.67 -6.49 5.01
CA ASP A 72 -6.70 -5.68 5.66
C ASP A 72 -6.49 -4.18 5.50
N VAL A 73 -5.76 -3.75 4.46
CA VAL A 73 -5.49 -2.34 4.22
C VAL A 73 -6.79 -1.69 3.74
N VAL A 74 -7.21 -0.65 4.46
CA VAL A 74 -8.44 0.11 4.22
C VAL A 74 -8.17 1.55 3.79
N GLY A 75 -6.93 2.03 3.94
CA GLY A 75 -6.55 3.39 3.58
C GLY A 75 -5.06 3.54 3.30
N LEU A 76 -4.74 4.55 2.50
CA LEU A 76 -3.39 5.03 2.25
C LEU A 76 -3.35 6.51 2.62
N ARG A 77 -2.33 6.93 3.36
CA ARG A 77 -2.13 8.32 3.80
C ARG A 77 -0.71 8.78 3.49
N LEU A 78 -0.56 10.02 3.08
CA LEU A 78 0.72 10.68 2.89
C LEU A 78 0.96 11.58 4.11
N ASP A 79 2.08 11.35 4.81
CA ASP A 79 2.46 12.12 6.00
C ASP A 79 3.71 12.97 5.70
N ALA A 80 3.69 14.18 6.27
CA ALA A 80 4.77 15.17 6.26
C ALA A 80 5.84 14.88 7.31
#